data_AF-A0A6M8VI95-F1
#
_entry.id   AF-A0A6M8VI95-F1
#
_cell.length_a   1.000
_cell.length_b   1.000
_cell.length_c   1.000
_cell.angle_alpha   90.00
_cell.angle_beta   90.00
_cell.angle_gamma   90.00
#
_symmetry.space_group_name_H-M   'P 1'
#
loop_
_entity.id
_entity.type
_entity.pdbx_description
1 polymer ?
#
loop_
_entity_poly.entity_id
_entity_poly.type
_entity_poly.pdbx_seq_one_letter_code
_entity_poly.pdbx_strand_id
1 'polypeptide(L)'
;MRTIVFVAAMIFGLTVEASCNLSSARLSAGLVKVGDSDRRVIQSEPDRVVQLETRAGGAAGIRYDFYRRGQTLQIHVRGGRITRVCRVRE
;
A
#
# COMPACT_ATOMS: atom_id res chain seq x y z
N MET A 1 -35.52 12.58 -40.72
CA MET A 1 -34.29 11.75 -40.70
C MET A 1 -33.08 12.66 -40.47
N ARG A 2 -32.49 12.64 -39.27
CA ARG A 2 -31.09 13.02 -39.01
C ARG A 2 -30.74 12.53 -37.61
N THR A 3 -30.30 11.28 -37.58
CA THR A 3 -29.72 10.60 -36.43
C THR A 3 -28.43 11.30 -36.03
N ILE A 4 -28.46 12.07 -34.94
CA ILE A 4 -27.24 12.54 -34.28
C ILE A 4 -26.90 11.51 -33.21
N VAL A 5 -26.00 10.59 -33.56
CA VAL A 5 -25.40 9.65 -32.61
C VAL A 5 -24.33 10.42 -31.84
N PHE A 6 -24.68 10.91 -30.65
CA PHE A 6 -23.67 11.39 -29.69
C PHE A 6 -22.97 10.17 -29.11
N VAL A 7 -21.73 9.97 -29.55
CA VAL A 7 -20.81 8.95 -29.03
C VAL A 7 -20.50 9.29 -27.56
N ALA A 8 -21.11 8.53 -26.65
CA ALA A 8 -20.76 8.53 -25.24
C ALA A 8 -19.38 7.86 -25.07
N ALA A 9 -18.32 8.67 -25.03
CA ALA A 9 -16.97 8.23 -24.74
C ALA A 9 -16.86 7.82 -23.26
N MET A 10 -16.92 6.52 -23.02
CA MET A 10 -16.75 5.88 -21.73
C MET A 10 -15.27 5.94 -21.32
N ILE A 11 -14.92 6.90 -20.48
CA ILE A 11 -13.63 6.96 -19.80
C ILE A 11 -13.66 5.90 -18.69
N PHE A 12 -13.19 4.68 -18.99
CA PHE A 12 -12.86 3.69 -17.97
C PHE A 12 -11.61 4.18 -17.22
N GLY A 13 -11.83 4.92 -16.13
CA GLY A 13 -10.77 5.25 -15.19
C GLY A 13 -10.29 3.99 -14.50
N LEU A 14 -8.99 3.69 -14.59
CA LEU A 14 -8.32 2.69 -13.77
C LEU A 14 -8.44 3.13 -12.29
N THR A 15 -9.40 2.57 -11.57
CA THR A 15 -9.56 2.79 -10.14
C THR A 15 -8.53 1.95 -9.41
N VAL A 16 -7.45 2.59 -8.96
CA VAL A 16 -6.48 1.97 -8.04
C VAL A 16 -7.16 1.76 -6.69
N GLU A 17 -7.58 0.54 -6.41
CA GLU A 17 -8.20 0.18 -5.13
C GLU A 17 -7.14 -0.02 -4.05
N ALA A 18 -7.08 0.89 -3.08
CA ALA A 18 -6.28 0.73 -1.87
C ALA A 18 -7.16 0.28 -0.70
N SER A 19 -6.94 -0.93 -0.19
CA SER A 19 -7.56 -1.44 1.04
C SER A 19 -6.57 -1.36 2.20
N CYS A 20 -6.82 -0.43 3.14
CA CYS A 20 -5.94 -0.14 4.27
C CYS A 20 -6.43 -0.68 5.63
N ASN A 21 -7.50 -1.49 5.63
CA ASN A 21 -8.12 -2.03 6.84
C ASN A 21 -7.65 -3.46 7.15
N LEU A 22 -6.48 -3.85 6.65
CA LEU A 22 -5.93 -5.18 6.92
C LEU A 22 -5.36 -5.22 8.34
N SER A 23 -5.82 -6.17 9.14
CA SER A 23 -5.29 -6.43 10.49
C SER A 23 -3.97 -7.19 10.46
N SER A 24 -3.67 -7.86 9.35
CA SER A 24 -2.47 -8.69 9.18
C SER A 24 -2.11 -8.90 7.71
N ALA A 25 -0.85 -9.28 7.46
CA ALA A 25 -0.37 -9.72 6.16
C ALA A 25 0.65 -10.84 6.29
N ARG A 26 0.70 -11.72 5.29
CA ARG A 26 1.71 -12.77 5.19
C ARG A 26 2.89 -12.26 4.38
N LEU A 27 4.06 -12.29 4.99
CA LEU A 27 5.36 -12.03 4.39
C LEU A 27 6.14 -13.35 4.25
N SER A 28 7.32 -13.26 3.61
CA SER A 28 8.26 -14.38 3.49
C SER A 28 8.72 -14.88 4.87
N ALA A 29 9.01 -13.98 5.81
CA ALA A 29 9.41 -14.33 7.17
C ALA A 29 8.23 -14.74 8.09
N GLY A 30 7.00 -14.79 7.57
CA GLY A 30 5.81 -15.24 8.30
C GLY A 30 4.68 -14.20 8.35
N LEU A 31 3.72 -14.44 9.24
CA LEU A 31 2.58 -13.53 9.44
C LEU A 31 3.01 -12.34 10.29
N VAL A 32 2.65 -11.13 9.85
CA VAL A 32 2.80 -9.89 10.62
C VAL A 32 1.44 -9.23 10.84
N LYS A 33 1.28 -8.56 11.96
CA LYS A 33 0.04 -7.89 12.36
C LYS A 33 0.29 -6.45 12.78
N VAL A 34 -0.77 -5.64 12.75
CA VAL A 34 -0.72 -4.29 13.33
C VAL A 34 -0.37 -4.40 14.81
N GLY A 35 0.62 -3.61 15.26
CA GLY A 35 1.16 -3.63 16.62
C GLY A 35 2.46 -4.44 16.78
N ASP A 36 2.77 -5.34 15.84
CA ASP A 36 4.03 -6.11 15.85
C ASP A 36 5.25 -5.20 15.62
N SER A 37 6.41 -5.70 16.03
CA SER A 37 7.69 -5.05 15.70
C SER A 37 7.97 -5.13 14.21
N ASP A 38 8.55 -4.06 13.68
CA ASP A 38 9.02 -3.95 12.30
C ASP A 38 10.19 -4.88 11.94
N ARG A 39 10.84 -5.49 12.93
CA ARG A 39 11.99 -6.39 12.71
C ARG A 39 11.67 -7.52 11.74
N ARG A 40 10.47 -8.10 11.83
CA ARG A 40 10.01 -9.16 10.90
C ARG A 40 9.75 -8.64 9.49
N VAL A 41 9.33 -7.38 9.37
CA VAL A 41 9.12 -6.71 8.08
C VAL A 41 10.46 -6.48 7.40
N ILE A 42 11.46 -6.01 8.14
CA ILE A 42 12.83 -5.81 7.66
C ILE A 42 13.44 -7.14 7.23
N GLN A 43 13.31 -8.20 8.03
CA GLN A 43 13.78 -9.55 7.70
C GLN A 43 13.08 -10.16 6.49
N SER A 44 11.92 -9.63 6.08
CA SER A 44 11.20 -10.11 4.90
C SER A 44 11.70 -9.48 3.60
N GLU A 45 12.73 -8.64 3.65
CA GLU A 45 13.39 -8.00 2.50
C GLU A 45 12.39 -7.23 1.62
N PRO A 46 11.92 -6.06 2.08
CA PRO A 46 10.98 -5.25 1.31
C PRO A 46 11.62 -4.75 0.02
N ASP A 47 10.85 -4.79 -1.08
CA ASP A 47 11.31 -4.34 -2.39
C ASP A 47 11.63 -2.84 -2.39
N ARG A 48 10.92 -2.06 -1.56
CA ARG A 48 11.15 -0.63 -1.41
C ARG A 48 10.90 -0.15 0.01
N VAL A 49 11.79 0.72 0.47
CA VAL A 49 11.68 1.43 1.75
C VAL A 49 11.49 2.92 1.47
N VAL A 50 10.47 3.51 2.09
CA VAL A 50 10.13 4.93 1.94
C VAL A 50 10.08 5.59 3.29
N GLN A 51 10.92 6.60 3.51
CA GLN A 51 10.78 7.47 4.67
C GLN A 51 9.51 8.32 4.47
N LEU A 52 8.60 8.25 5.44
CA LEU A 52 7.43 9.12 5.49
C LEU A 52 7.78 10.38 6.26
N GLU A 53 7.36 11.52 5.72
CA GLU A 53 7.60 12.84 6.29
C GLU A 53 6.29 13.57 6.54
N THR A 54 6.29 14.44 7.55
CA THR A 54 5.20 15.40 7.76
C THR A 54 5.29 16.52 6.73
N ARG A 55 4.23 17.32 6.59
CA ARG A 55 4.25 18.50 5.71
C ARG A 55 5.36 19.50 6.04
N ALA A 56 5.86 19.48 7.27
CA ALA A 56 6.95 20.33 7.74
C ALA A 56 8.34 19.67 7.62
N GLY A 57 8.45 18.51 6.93
CA GLY A 57 9.72 17.78 6.74
C GLY A 57 10.17 16.96 7.95
N GLY A 58 9.32 16.77 8.97
CA GLY A 58 9.64 15.95 10.13
C GLY A 58 9.44 14.45 9.86
N ALA A 59 10.22 13.59 10.52
CA ALA A 59 10.06 12.13 10.38
C ALA A 59 8.69 11.65 10.90
N ALA A 60 7.84 11.12 10.00
CA ALA A 60 6.50 10.62 10.31
C ALA A 60 6.42 9.10 10.45
N GLY A 61 7.37 8.36 9.85
CA GLY A 61 7.43 6.91 9.90
C GLY A 61 8.17 6.34 8.69
N ILE A 62 8.03 5.03 8.48
CA ILE A 62 8.61 4.32 7.34
C ILE A 62 7.49 3.51 6.69
N ARG A 63 7.47 3.46 5.36
CA ARG A 63 6.62 2.57 4.58
C ARG A 63 7.49 1.55 3.84
N TYR A 64 7.16 0.28 4.03
CA TYR A 64 7.77 -0.85 3.35
C TYR A 64 6.80 -1.35 2.28
N ASP A 65 7.21 -1.31 1.02
CA ASP A 65 6.41 -1.79 -0.10
C ASP A 65 6.93 -3.17 -0.52
N PHE A 66 6.01 -4.12 -0.67
CA PHE A 66 6.26 -5.45 -1.20
C PHE A 66 5.46 -5.62 -2.50
N TYR A 67 6.16 -5.77 -3.62
CA TYR A 67 5.56 -5.95 -4.93
C TYR A 67 5.15 -7.40 -5.11
N ARG A 68 3.86 -7.60 -5.36
CA ARG A 68 3.27 -8.89 -5.69
C ARG A 68 2.59 -8.76 -7.05
N ARG A 69 2.38 -9.88 -7.73
CA ARG A 69 1.71 -9.88 -9.03
C ARG A 69 0.30 -9.28 -8.91
N GLY A 70 0.08 -8.12 -9.53
CA GLY A 70 -1.21 -7.40 -9.55
C GLY A 70 -1.57 -6.66 -8.26
N GLN A 71 -0.65 -6.55 -7.29
CA GLN A 71 -0.88 -5.74 -6.09
C GLN A 71 0.43 -5.39 -5.36
N THR A 72 0.45 -4.22 -4.73
CA THR A 72 1.49 -3.83 -3.78
C THR A 72 0.97 -3.96 -2.35
N LEU A 73 1.69 -4.69 -1.50
CA LEU A 73 1.44 -4.69 -0.06
C LEU A 73 2.30 -3.61 0.59
N GLN A 74 1.67 -2.63 1.23
CA GLN A 74 2.34 -1.51 1.90
C GLN A 74 2.19 -1.64 3.42
N ILE A 75 3.31 -1.76 4.12
CA ILE A 75 3.36 -1.84 5.58
C ILE A 75 3.90 -0.54 6.14
N HIS A 76 3.11 0.14 6.94
CA HIS A 76 3.48 1.41 7.58
C HIS A 76 3.95 1.14 8.99
N VAL A 77 5.09 1.71 9.33
CA VAL A 77 5.76 1.57 10.62
C VAL A 77 5.99 2.95 11.22
N ARG A 78 5.74 3.06 12.52
CA ARG A 78 6.07 4.26 13.31
C ARG A 78 6.58 3.82 14.67
N GLY A 79 7.71 4.37 15.10
CA GLY A 79 8.32 4.01 16.38
C GLY A 79 8.67 2.51 16.50
N GLY A 80 9.12 1.88 15.41
CA GLY A 80 9.51 0.47 15.39
C GLY A 80 8.35 -0.53 15.43
N ARG A 81 7.11 -0.06 15.30
CA ARG A 81 5.91 -0.92 15.28
C ARG A 81 5.06 -0.69 14.04
N ILE A 82 4.42 -1.76 13.58
CA ILE A 82 3.48 -1.72 12.47
C ILE A 82 2.23 -0.97 12.91
N THR A 83 1.89 0.11 12.22
CA THR A 83 0.71 0.93 12.49
C THR A 83 -0.43 0.68 11.50
N ARG A 84 -0.09 0.28 10.27
CA ARG A 84 -1.08 0.04 9.22
C ARG A 84 -0.56 -0.94 8.19
N VAL A 85 -1.46 -1.78 7.69
CA VAL A 85 -1.22 -2.66 6.56
C VAL A 85 -2.21 -2.30 5.46
N CYS A 86 -1.69 -1.95 4.29
CA CYS A 86 -2.47 -1.63 3.11
C CYS A 86 -2.15 -2.58 1.98
N ARG A 87 -3.15 -2.85 1.14
CA ARG A 87 -3.01 -3.52 -0.15
C ARG A 87 -3.51 -2.58 -1.22
N VAL A 88 -2.66 -2.28 -2.17
CA VAL A 88 -2.98 -1.43 -3.32
C VAL A 88 -3.01 -2.35 -4.53
N ARG A 89 -4.15 -2.46 -5.20
CA ARG A 89 -4.28 -3.19 -6.47
C ARG A 89 -3.86 -2.29 -7.62
N GLU A 90 -3.13 -2.86 -8.57
CA GLU A 90 -2.74 -2.20 -9.83
C GLU A 90 -3.81 -2.36 -10.90
#